data_AF-A0AA41XKN5-F1
#
_entry.id   AF-A0AA41XKN5-F1
#
_cell.length_a   1.000
_cell.length_b   1.000
_cell.length_c   1.000
_cell.angle_alpha   90.00
_cell.angle_beta   90.00
_cell.angle_gamma   90.00
#
_symmetry.space_group_name_H-M   'P 1'
#
loop_
_entity.id
_entity.type
_entity.pdbx_description
1 polymer ?
#
loop_
_entity_poly.entity_id
_entity_poly.type
_entity_poly.pdbx_seq_one_letter_code
_entity_poly.pdbx_strand_id
1 'polypeptide(L)'
;MVRTILTACAVVALAAVVGWQAVALELFSRTQTPALVATTAVAWALFALAFVLLRRVRPSHVLPLVVSGALLVGGAALLGPPNTSTDSARYAWDGIVAGAGLSPYDHVPVADELAGLRVDWLIAEPDAFTEEGEAVCDELRVYGTTAVPSGDPLCTSINRPHVPTIYPPLAELYFAAVRLPVADTVEYLPFQVGGLLVSLGVSAMLIVALRRRGADPAWVALWAWSPFVATEAVTNSHVDALGVLLALGASLLIASGRRVWGGIALGAAIATKLIPVIVAPPLLTRRPLTVILVSIATFALLYVPYVVLSGPEVVGYLPGYLSEEGYDDGSRFALLSLVLPGNAALVAALVIVAVVAGLCWWKADPTAPWLAQLVLIGTVLVVLSPRYSWYALLLVPFIVLTRRWEWLAIPLALTARLLVPSLAVSRVALALAVVVVVAGWWLRRRRGLLERSTSLGGGVAPVTPAAVSGTSGAAKPGGGRADRADRADRA
;
A
#
# COMPACT_ATOMS: atom_id res chain seq x y z
N MET A 1 -32.92 0.28 6.40
CA MET A 1 -32.98 1.05 5.15
C MET A 1 -32.30 2.39 5.31
N VAL A 2 -32.73 3.25 6.26
CA VAL A 2 -32.10 4.55 6.56
C VAL A 2 -30.56 4.51 6.65
N ARG A 3 -29.97 3.62 7.46
CA ARG A 3 -28.51 3.52 7.61
C ARG A 3 -27.77 3.15 6.32
N THR A 4 -28.38 2.31 5.47
CA THR A 4 -27.84 1.94 4.16
C THR A 4 -27.80 3.16 3.25
N ILE A 5 -28.90 3.94 3.22
CA ILE A 5 -29.01 5.17 2.43
C ILE A 5 -27.98 6.20 2.91
N LEU A 6 -27.89 6.46 4.22
CA LEU A 6 -26.91 7.41 4.78
C LEU A 6 -25.47 7.02 4.44
N THR A 7 -25.14 5.73 4.50
CA THR A 7 -23.81 5.23 4.11
C THR A 7 -23.56 5.47 2.62
N ALA A 8 -24.53 5.15 1.76
CA ALA A 8 -24.41 5.39 0.32
C ALA A 8 -24.25 6.88 0.00
N CYS A 9 -25.04 7.76 0.63
CA CYS A 9 -24.90 9.21 0.46
C CYS A 9 -23.52 9.72 0.88
N ALA A 10 -22.96 9.22 1.99
CA ALA A 10 -21.62 9.60 2.42
C ALA A 10 -20.54 9.15 1.43
N VAL A 11 -20.68 7.95 0.84
CA VAL A 11 -19.77 7.45 -0.20
C VAL A 11 -19.91 8.23 -1.51
N VAL A 12 -21.12 8.62 -1.89
CA VAL A 12 -21.36 9.49 -3.05
C VAL A 12 -20.74 10.86 -2.85
N ALA A 13 -20.93 11.47 -1.66
CA ALA A 13 -20.30 12.75 -1.33
C ALA A 13 -18.77 12.66 -1.35
N LEU A 14 -18.21 11.57 -0.82
CA LEU A 14 -16.77 11.30 -0.89
C LEU A 14 -16.29 11.20 -2.33
N ALA A 15 -16.97 10.42 -3.17
CA ALA A 15 -16.63 10.29 -4.58
C ALA A 15 -16.73 11.62 -5.33
N ALA A 16 -17.73 12.45 -5.03
CA ALA A 16 -17.85 13.78 -5.60
C ALA A 16 -16.66 14.68 -5.23
N VAL A 17 -16.20 14.66 -3.97
CA VAL A 17 -15.00 15.40 -3.54
C VAL A 17 -13.74 14.88 -4.24
N VAL A 18 -13.55 13.56 -4.31
CA VAL A 18 -12.39 12.94 -5.00
C VAL A 18 -12.38 13.30 -6.49
N GLY A 19 -13.54 13.21 -7.16
CA GLY A 19 -13.67 13.57 -8.57
C GLY A 19 -13.42 15.06 -8.83
N TRP A 20 -13.97 15.92 -7.97
CA TRP A 20 -13.70 17.37 -8.03
C TRP A 20 -12.22 17.67 -7.82
N GLN A 21 -11.55 17.03 -6.86
CA GLN A 21 -10.12 17.18 -6.65
C GLN A 21 -9.31 16.79 -7.90
N ALA A 22 -9.62 15.65 -8.52
CA ALA A 22 -8.91 15.17 -9.69
C ALA A 22 -9.02 16.14 -10.88
N VAL A 23 -10.17 16.81 -11.05
CA VAL A 23 -10.43 17.71 -12.18
C VAL A 23 -9.98 19.15 -11.91
N ALA A 24 -10.16 19.65 -10.69
CA ALA A 24 -10.12 21.09 -10.42
C ALA A 24 -8.92 21.55 -9.59
N LEU A 25 -8.13 20.63 -8.99
CA LEU A 25 -7.06 20.98 -8.07
C LEU A 25 -5.77 20.23 -8.39
N GLU A 26 -4.67 20.97 -8.38
CA GLU A 26 -3.32 20.47 -8.67
C GLU A 26 -2.30 21.01 -7.67
N LEU A 27 -1.40 20.14 -7.21
CA LEU A 27 -0.34 20.49 -6.27
C LEU A 27 0.74 21.39 -6.91
N PHE A 28 0.85 21.35 -8.23
CA PHE A 28 1.86 22.10 -9.01
C PHE A 28 1.57 23.61 -9.04
N SER A 29 0.35 24.02 -8.68
CA SER A 29 -0.01 25.41 -8.50
C SER A 29 0.01 25.80 -7.01
N ARG A 30 0.93 26.70 -6.62
CA ARG A 30 1.04 27.19 -5.23
C ARG A 30 -0.25 27.84 -4.72
N THR A 31 -1.06 28.42 -5.60
CA THR A 31 -2.33 29.06 -5.22
C THR A 31 -3.41 28.04 -4.87
N GLN A 32 -3.31 26.81 -5.37
CA GLN A 32 -4.30 25.76 -5.16
C GLN A 32 -3.99 24.87 -3.94
N THR A 33 -2.76 24.89 -3.41
CA THR A 33 -2.34 24.07 -2.27
C THR A 33 -3.27 24.17 -1.05
N PRO A 34 -3.73 25.36 -0.59
CA PRO A 34 -4.65 25.46 0.54
C PRO A 34 -6.00 24.77 0.29
N ALA A 35 -6.53 24.90 -0.93
CA ALA A 35 -7.78 24.24 -1.33
C ALA A 35 -7.61 22.72 -1.39
N LEU A 36 -6.47 22.24 -1.88
CA LEU A 36 -6.14 20.81 -1.89
C LEU A 36 -6.06 20.24 -0.46
N VAL A 37 -5.37 20.93 0.46
CA VAL A 37 -5.31 20.53 1.88
C VAL A 37 -6.71 20.47 2.51
N ALA A 38 -7.52 21.52 2.32
CA ALA A 38 -8.86 21.60 2.89
C ALA A 38 -9.78 20.49 2.35
N THR A 39 -9.80 20.30 1.03
CA THR A 39 -10.63 19.27 0.40
C THR A 39 -10.16 17.85 0.75
N THR A 40 -8.85 17.63 0.92
CA THR A 40 -8.32 16.33 1.38
C THR A 40 -8.79 16.04 2.81
N ALA A 41 -8.79 17.04 3.70
CA ALA A 41 -9.34 16.89 5.04
C ALA A 41 -10.85 16.55 5.00
N VAL A 42 -11.62 17.20 4.12
CA VAL A 42 -13.05 16.89 3.90
C VAL A 42 -13.23 15.45 3.40
N ALA A 43 -12.43 15.01 2.44
CA ALA A 43 -12.47 13.64 1.92
C ALA A 43 -12.20 12.61 3.03
N TRP A 44 -11.18 12.83 3.87
CA TRP A 44 -10.89 11.97 5.03
C TRP A 44 -12.03 11.95 6.06
N ALA A 45 -12.67 13.10 6.32
CA ALA A 45 -13.81 13.19 7.22
C ALA A 45 -15.04 12.43 6.68
N LEU A 46 -15.36 12.59 5.39
CA LEU A 46 -16.44 11.86 4.72
C LEU A 46 -16.17 10.35 4.68
N PHE A 47 -14.92 9.96 4.41
CA PHE A 47 -14.48 8.56 4.49
C PHE A 47 -14.67 7.96 5.89
N ALA A 48 -14.23 8.67 6.93
CA ALA A 48 -14.42 8.23 8.31
C ALA A 48 -15.91 8.11 8.67
N LEU A 49 -16.72 9.09 8.27
CA LEU A 49 -18.17 9.07 8.45
C LEU A 49 -18.81 7.86 7.73
N ALA A 50 -18.49 7.66 6.46
CA ALA A 50 -18.98 6.55 5.65
C ALA A 50 -18.64 5.20 6.29
N PHE A 51 -17.40 5.03 6.76
CA PHE A 51 -16.97 3.81 7.45
C PHE A 51 -17.75 3.59 8.75
N VAL A 52 -17.90 4.62 9.60
CA VAL A 52 -18.65 4.53 10.86
C VAL A 52 -20.12 4.20 10.62
N LEU A 53 -20.73 4.77 9.59
CA LEU A 53 -22.11 4.46 9.20
C LEU A 53 -22.24 3.01 8.70
N LEU A 54 -21.27 2.55 7.89
CA LEU A 54 -21.22 1.17 7.38
C LEU A 54 -21.23 0.14 8.52
N ARG A 55 -20.54 0.41 9.64
CA ARG A 55 -20.52 -0.48 10.82
C ARG A 55 -21.92 -0.76 11.39
N ARG A 56 -22.91 0.08 11.09
CA ARG A 56 -24.29 -0.02 11.58
C ARG A 56 -25.28 -0.52 10.53
N VAL A 57 -24.82 -0.84 9.32
CA VAL A 57 -25.63 -1.34 8.20
C VAL A 57 -25.96 -2.82 8.40
N ARG A 58 -27.10 -3.27 7.84
CA ARG A 58 -27.48 -4.69 7.84
C ARG A 58 -26.42 -5.52 7.11
N PRO A 59 -26.01 -6.70 7.63
CA PRO A 59 -24.95 -7.51 7.03
C PRO A 59 -25.12 -7.81 5.54
N SER A 60 -26.37 -8.03 5.09
CA SER A 60 -26.69 -8.31 3.68
C SER A 60 -26.36 -7.17 2.72
N HIS A 61 -26.32 -5.91 3.20
CA HIS A 61 -26.03 -4.75 2.37
C HIS A 61 -24.56 -4.30 2.44
N VAL A 62 -23.77 -4.83 3.38
CA VAL A 62 -22.37 -4.38 3.59
C VAL A 62 -21.52 -4.67 2.36
N LEU A 63 -21.52 -5.90 1.86
CA LEU A 63 -20.67 -6.27 0.73
C LEU A 63 -21.06 -5.54 -0.57
N PRO A 64 -22.36 -5.45 -0.95
CA PRO A 64 -22.77 -4.63 -2.08
C PRO A 64 -22.31 -3.18 -1.97
N LEU A 65 -22.46 -2.54 -0.80
CA LEU A 65 -21.99 -1.17 -0.59
C LEU A 65 -20.47 -1.05 -0.70
N VAL A 66 -19.72 -2.00 -0.14
CA VAL A 66 -18.24 -1.98 -0.21
C VAL A 66 -17.80 -2.02 -1.67
N VAL A 67 -18.34 -2.95 -2.46
CA VAL A 67 -17.99 -3.12 -3.87
C VAL A 67 -18.45 -1.92 -4.72
N SER A 68 -19.70 -1.47 -4.56
CA SER A 68 -20.19 -0.31 -5.32
C SER A 68 -19.44 0.97 -4.95
N GLY A 69 -19.08 1.16 -3.68
CA GLY A 69 -18.26 2.28 -3.25
C GLY A 69 -16.83 2.21 -3.77
N ALA A 70 -16.23 1.02 -3.89
CA ALA A 70 -14.92 0.85 -4.51
C ALA A 70 -14.92 1.32 -5.97
N LEU A 71 -15.94 0.91 -6.74
CA LEU A 71 -16.12 1.33 -8.12
C LEU A 71 -16.43 2.82 -8.23
N LEU A 72 -17.26 3.37 -7.33
CA LEU A 72 -17.67 4.76 -7.38
C LEU A 72 -16.54 5.73 -7.03
N VAL A 73 -15.84 5.48 -5.91
CA VAL A 73 -14.71 6.33 -5.47
C VAL A 73 -13.53 6.15 -6.44
N GLY A 74 -13.24 4.92 -6.85
CA GLY A 74 -12.20 4.63 -7.84
C GLY A 74 -12.51 5.23 -9.22
N GLY A 75 -13.76 5.15 -9.68
CA GLY A 75 -14.19 5.78 -10.93
C GLY A 75 -14.14 7.31 -10.88
N ALA A 76 -14.49 7.91 -9.74
CA ALA A 76 -14.32 9.35 -9.56
C ALA A 76 -12.85 9.79 -9.64
N ALA A 77 -11.93 8.96 -9.16
CA ALA A 77 -10.49 9.22 -9.23
C ALA A 77 -9.89 9.17 -10.64
N LEU A 78 -10.65 8.66 -11.64
CA LEU A 78 -10.27 8.67 -13.06
C LEU A 78 -10.68 9.97 -13.79
N LEU A 79 -11.47 10.84 -13.16
CA LEU A 79 -12.11 11.96 -13.87
C LEU A 79 -11.15 13.04 -14.33
N GLY A 80 -9.95 13.11 -13.76
CA GLY A 80 -8.94 14.08 -14.14
C GLY A 80 -7.54 13.47 -14.14
N PRO A 81 -6.57 14.22 -14.66
CA PRO A 81 -5.19 13.75 -14.78
C PRO A 81 -4.49 13.66 -13.40
N PRO A 82 -3.29 13.06 -13.34
CA PRO A 82 -2.44 13.08 -12.15
C PRO A 82 -2.20 14.51 -11.66
N ASN A 83 -2.46 14.74 -10.37
CA ASN A 83 -2.53 16.09 -9.82
C ASN A 83 -1.64 16.33 -8.59
N THR A 84 -0.95 15.31 -8.09
CA THR A 84 -0.01 15.43 -6.97
C THR A 84 1.37 14.83 -7.25
N SER A 85 1.54 14.18 -8.40
CA SER A 85 2.78 13.54 -8.84
C SER A 85 2.85 13.51 -10.36
N THR A 86 4.06 13.55 -10.91
CA THR A 86 4.35 13.37 -12.33
C THR A 86 4.99 12.00 -12.64
N ASP A 87 5.12 11.10 -11.66
CA ASP A 87 5.74 9.78 -11.85
C ASP A 87 5.03 8.96 -12.95
N SER A 88 3.73 9.16 -13.15
CA SER A 88 2.99 8.50 -14.24
C SER A 88 3.37 8.94 -15.64
N ALA A 89 3.91 10.15 -15.80
CA ALA A 89 4.53 10.58 -17.06
C ALA A 89 5.76 9.70 -17.36
N ARG A 90 6.56 9.40 -16.32
CA ARG A 90 7.70 8.50 -16.43
C ARG A 90 7.29 7.07 -16.75
N TYR A 91 6.24 6.54 -16.13
CA TYR A 91 5.71 5.21 -16.46
C TYR A 91 5.29 5.10 -17.92
N ALA A 92 4.60 6.13 -18.42
CA ALA A 92 4.17 6.15 -19.82
C ALA A 92 5.36 6.22 -20.77
N TRP A 93 6.34 7.08 -20.47
CA TRP A 93 7.58 7.18 -21.25
C TRP A 93 8.33 5.85 -21.31
N ASP A 94 8.62 5.24 -20.15
CA ASP A 94 9.37 3.99 -20.09
C ASP A 94 8.60 2.87 -20.84
N GLY A 95 7.26 2.87 -20.78
CA GLY A 95 6.42 1.98 -21.57
C GLY A 95 6.48 2.21 -23.09
N ILE A 96 6.59 3.47 -23.56
CA ILE A 96 6.80 3.81 -24.98
C ILE A 96 8.17 3.30 -25.44
N VAL A 97 9.22 3.57 -24.67
CA VAL A 97 10.60 3.15 -24.97
C VAL A 97 10.68 1.62 -25.06
N ALA A 98 10.11 0.91 -24.09
CA ALA A 98 10.02 -0.54 -24.11
C ALA A 98 9.20 -1.07 -25.31
N GLY A 99 8.10 -0.38 -25.67
CA GLY A 99 7.27 -0.69 -26.83
C GLY A 99 8.03 -0.57 -28.17
N ALA A 100 9.01 0.34 -28.25
CA ALA A 100 9.92 0.49 -29.38
C ALA A 100 11.04 -0.57 -29.41
N GLY A 101 11.09 -1.49 -28.43
CA GLY A 101 12.13 -2.52 -28.30
C GLY A 101 13.45 -2.01 -27.72
N LEU A 102 13.45 -0.82 -27.11
CA LEU A 102 14.60 -0.23 -26.43
C LEU A 102 14.49 -0.44 -24.92
N SER A 103 15.62 -0.51 -24.24
CA SER A 103 15.65 -0.62 -22.78
C SER A 103 15.55 0.76 -22.13
N PRO A 104 14.61 1.01 -21.20
CA PRO A 104 14.51 2.30 -20.48
C PRO A 104 15.72 2.60 -19.56
N TYR A 105 16.66 1.66 -19.42
CA TYR A 105 17.90 1.85 -18.68
C TYR A 105 19.03 2.47 -19.52
N ASP A 106 19.00 2.33 -20.85
CA ASP A 106 20.12 2.66 -21.74
C ASP A 106 20.24 4.16 -22.02
N HIS A 107 19.10 4.86 -22.06
CA HIS A 107 19.04 6.27 -22.42
C HIS A 107 18.13 7.04 -21.47
N VAL A 108 18.52 8.28 -21.17
CA VAL A 108 17.69 9.21 -20.38
C VAL A 108 16.55 9.76 -21.25
N PRO A 109 15.38 10.13 -20.68
CA PRO A 109 14.24 10.60 -21.48
C PRO A 109 14.53 11.72 -22.49
N VAL A 110 15.42 12.67 -22.15
CA VAL A 110 15.77 13.80 -23.03
C VAL A 110 16.96 13.51 -23.96
N ALA A 111 17.38 12.24 -24.07
CA ALA A 111 18.42 11.85 -25.01
C ALA A 111 17.95 12.05 -26.46
N ASP A 112 18.84 12.52 -27.34
CA ASP A 112 18.55 12.74 -28.77
C ASP A 112 18.32 11.42 -29.51
N GLU A 113 18.93 10.33 -29.03
CA GLU A 113 18.69 8.97 -29.52
C GLU A 113 17.21 8.55 -29.39
N LEU A 114 16.48 9.13 -28.43
CA LEU A 114 15.06 8.87 -28.21
C LEU A 114 14.15 9.92 -28.84
N ALA A 115 14.67 10.89 -29.60
CA ALA A 115 13.88 12.00 -30.16
C ALA A 115 12.69 11.51 -31.00
N GLY A 116 12.87 10.44 -31.78
CA GLY A 116 11.82 9.85 -32.61
C GLY A 116 10.67 9.19 -31.85
N LEU A 117 10.78 9.03 -30.51
CA LEU A 117 9.75 8.46 -29.65
C LEU A 117 9.01 9.51 -28.80
N ARG A 118 9.46 10.78 -28.84
CA ARG A 118 8.87 11.88 -28.06
C ARG A 118 7.42 12.11 -28.52
N VAL A 119 6.54 12.30 -27.55
CA VAL A 119 5.14 12.66 -27.75
C VAL A 119 4.87 13.96 -26.99
N ASP A 120 4.13 14.88 -27.62
CA ASP A 120 4.02 16.28 -27.19
C ASP A 120 3.57 16.44 -25.72
N TRP A 121 2.67 15.57 -25.24
CA TRP A 121 2.18 15.63 -23.86
C TRP A 121 3.20 15.17 -22.80
N LEU A 122 4.29 14.53 -23.21
CA LEU A 122 5.40 14.10 -22.35
C LEU A 122 6.64 14.97 -22.52
N ILE A 123 7.06 15.20 -23.76
CA ILE A 123 8.24 15.98 -24.14
C ILE A 123 7.91 16.70 -25.44
N ALA A 124 7.90 18.03 -25.40
CA ALA A 124 7.63 18.90 -26.53
C ALA A 124 8.76 19.90 -26.76
N GLU A 125 8.86 20.39 -27.99
CA GLU A 125 9.65 21.60 -28.29
C GLU A 125 8.91 22.84 -27.75
N PRO A 126 9.61 23.86 -27.21
CA PRO A 126 8.97 25.07 -26.72
C PRO A 126 8.39 25.91 -27.86
N ASP A 127 7.15 26.36 -27.71
CA ASP A 127 6.49 27.25 -28.67
C ASP A 127 6.94 28.72 -28.57
N ALA A 128 7.56 29.09 -27.45
CA ALA A 128 8.02 30.44 -27.17
C ALA A 128 9.27 30.46 -26.29
N PHE A 129 9.99 31.58 -26.35
CA PHE A 129 11.21 31.82 -25.57
C PHE A 129 11.11 33.18 -24.86
N THR A 130 11.71 33.29 -23.67
CA THR A 130 11.85 34.58 -22.96
C THR A 130 12.86 35.48 -23.67
N GLU A 131 12.94 36.75 -23.27
CA GLU A 131 13.95 37.68 -23.78
C GLU A 131 15.40 37.20 -23.47
N GLU A 132 15.57 36.42 -22.40
CA GLU A 132 16.83 35.77 -22.03
C GLU A 132 17.10 34.46 -22.79
N GLY A 133 16.18 34.03 -23.66
CA GLY A 133 16.30 32.81 -24.46
C GLY A 133 15.91 31.52 -23.74
N GLU A 134 15.20 31.61 -22.61
CA GLU A 134 14.71 30.43 -21.88
C GLU A 134 13.39 29.93 -22.47
N ALA A 135 13.19 28.61 -22.51
CA ALA A 135 11.95 28.00 -22.98
C ALA A 135 10.75 28.43 -22.11
N VAL A 136 9.67 28.88 -22.74
CA VAL A 136 8.40 29.17 -22.09
C VAL A 136 7.53 27.92 -22.11
N CYS A 137 7.33 27.31 -20.95
CA CYS A 137 6.50 26.12 -20.77
C CYS A 137 5.30 26.47 -19.87
N ASP A 138 4.21 26.97 -20.47
CA ASP A 138 3.08 27.55 -19.74
C ASP A 138 2.05 26.52 -19.25
N GLU A 139 2.22 25.25 -19.60
CA GLU A 139 1.33 24.18 -19.16
C GLU A 139 1.59 23.74 -17.71
N LEU A 140 0.49 23.53 -16.96
CA LEU A 140 0.58 22.98 -15.60
C LEU A 140 1.26 21.60 -15.64
N ARG A 141 2.23 21.38 -14.74
CA ARG A 141 3.07 20.16 -14.62
C ARG A 141 4.22 20.04 -15.61
N VAL A 142 4.32 20.97 -16.56
CA VAL A 142 5.41 21.02 -17.53
C VAL A 142 6.47 22.02 -17.05
N TYR A 143 7.74 21.72 -17.29
CA TYR A 143 8.84 22.62 -17.00
C TYR A 143 9.92 22.53 -18.08
N GLY A 144 10.71 23.60 -18.21
CA GLY A 144 11.82 23.68 -19.14
C GLY A 144 12.96 22.73 -18.77
N THR A 145 13.52 22.07 -19.78
CA THR A 145 14.66 21.16 -19.69
C THR A 145 15.48 21.27 -20.98
N THR A 146 16.59 20.55 -21.09
CA THR A 146 17.38 20.49 -22.34
C THR A 146 17.58 19.05 -22.82
N ALA A 147 17.69 18.90 -24.13
CA ALA A 147 18.09 17.66 -24.77
C ALA A 147 19.56 17.33 -24.50
N VAL A 148 19.92 16.05 -24.62
CA VAL A 148 21.29 15.56 -24.42
C VAL A 148 21.69 14.69 -25.62
N PRO A 149 22.85 14.92 -26.26
CA PRO A 149 23.86 15.93 -25.94
C PRO A 149 23.66 17.30 -26.61
N SER A 150 22.67 17.49 -27.50
CA SER A 150 22.56 18.73 -28.30
C SER A 150 22.41 20.01 -27.48
N GLY A 151 21.78 19.91 -26.30
CA GLY A 151 21.44 21.06 -25.46
C GLY A 151 20.19 21.80 -25.94
N ASP A 152 19.45 21.26 -26.91
CA ASP A 152 18.25 21.91 -27.43
C ASP A 152 17.20 22.09 -26.32
N PRO A 153 16.54 23.26 -26.25
CA PRO A 153 15.53 23.51 -25.22
C PRO A 153 14.29 22.65 -25.46
N LEU A 154 13.73 22.10 -24.37
CA LEU A 154 12.56 21.22 -24.36
C LEU A 154 11.63 21.61 -23.21
N CYS A 155 10.36 21.27 -23.33
CA CYS A 155 9.37 21.30 -22.26
C CYS A 155 8.97 19.86 -21.92
N THR A 156 8.94 19.47 -20.63
CA THR A 156 8.58 18.10 -20.25
C THR A 156 7.70 18.00 -19.00
N SER A 157 6.80 17.03 -19.00
CA SER A 157 6.03 16.60 -17.81
C SER A 157 6.72 15.48 -17.03
N ILE A 158 7.80 14.89 -17.56
CA ILE A 158 8.53 13.79 -16.93
C ILE A 158 9.38 14.31 -15.77
N ASN A 159 9.29 13.67 -14.61
CA ASN A 159 10.20 13.94 -13.51
C ASN A 159 11.62 13.39 -13.80
N ARG A 160 12.65 14.15 -13.42
CA ARG A 160 14.07 13.75 -13.56
C ARG A 160 14.40 13.24 -14.98
N PRO A 161 14.26 14.08 -16.02
CA PRO A 161 14.46 13.70 -17.42
C PRO A 161 15.92 13.36 -17.73
N HIS A 162 16.88 13.83 -16.93
CA HIS A 162 18.31 13.66 -17.16
C HIS A 162 18.93 12.40 -16.54
N VAL A 163 18.11 11.47 -16.04
CA VAL A 163 18.60 10.23 -15.41
C VAL A 163 17.85 9.03 -16.00
N PRO A 164 18.45 7.84 -16.05
CA PRO A 164 17.77 6.63 -16.51
C PRO A 164 16.67 6.20 -15.53
N THR A 165 15.82 5.26 -15.94
CA THR A 165 14.76 4.74 -15.05
C THR A 165 15.34 4.26 -13.71
N ILE A 166 14.56 4.43 -12.64
CA ILE A 166 14.82 3.82 -11.33
C ILE A 166 14.00 2.54 -11.14
N TYR A 167 13.03 2.29 -12.01
CA TYR A 167 12.02 1.28 -11.77
C TYR A 167 12.61 -0.11 -12.02
N PRO A 168 12.32 -1.07 -11.13
CA PRO A 168 12.71 -2.47 -11.34
C PRO A 168 11.97 -3.14 -12.52
N PRO A 169 12.50 -4.25 -13.06
CA PRO A 169 11.98 -4.93 -14.26
C PRO A 169 10.50 -5.30 -14.26
N LEU A 170 9.87 -5.67 -13.13
CA LEU A 170 8.44 -5.96 -13.14
C LEU A 170 7.59 -4.68 -13.28
N ALA A 171 8.09 -3.55 -12.79
CA ALA A 171 7.45 -2.26 -13.07
C ALA A 171 7.60 -1.92 -14.55
N GLU A 172 8.79 -2.08 -15.13
CA GLU A 172 9.00 -1.88 -16.58
C GLU A 172 8.10 -2.77 -17.44
N LEU A 173 8.00 -4.06 -17.11
CA LEU A 173 7.07 -4.98 -17.77
C LEU A 173 5.61 -4.55 -17.61
N TYR A 174 5.24 -3.99 -16.46
CA TYR A 174 3.90 -3.46 -16.24
C TYR A 174 3.65 -2.21 -17.10
N PHE A 175 4.62 -1.32 -17.22
CA PHE A 175 4.54 -0.11 -18.03
C PHE A 175 4.38 -0.44 -19.51
N ALA A 176 5.23 -1.33 -20.02
CA ALA A 176 5.13 -1.85 -21.37
C ALA A 176 3.77 -2.54 -21.61
N ALA A 177 3.30 -3.38 -20.68
CA ALA A 177 2.02 -4.07 -20.82
C ALA A 177 0.81 -3.13 -20.82
N VAL A 178 0.84 -2.04 -20.06
CA VAL A 178 -0.21 -1.02 -20.04
C VAL A 178 -0.22 -0.20 -21.33
N ARG A 179 0.95 0.08 -21.93
CA ARG A 179 1.06 0.82 -23.20
C ARG A 179 0.82 -0.01 -24.44
N LEU A 180 1.17 -1.29 -24.43
CA LEU A 180 1.06 -2.18 -25.59
C LEU A 180 -0.29 -2.13 -26.34
N PRO A 181 -1.47 -2.08 -25.68
CA PRO A 181 -2.75 -2.10 -26.38
C PRO A 181 -3.31 -0.71 -26.75
N VAL A 182 -2.61 0.39 -26.47
CA VAL A 182 -3.12 1.76 -26.63
C VAL A 182 -2.17 2.61 -27.46
N ALA A 183 -2.72 3.57 -28.21
CA ALA A 183 -1.90 4.52 -28.97
C ALA A 183 -1.15 5.46 -28.04
N ASP A 184 0.00 5.97 -28.49
CA ASP A 184 0.85 6.78 -27.63
C ASP A 184 0.25 8.15 -27.26
N THR A 185 -0.74 8.59 -28.03
CA THR A 185 -1.55 9.78 -27.81
C THR A 185 -2.55 9.65 -26.67
N VAL A 186 -2.84 8.43 -26.21
CA VAL A 186 -3.69 8.23 -25.03
C VAL A 186 -2.82 8.48 -23.79
N GLU A 187 -3.01 9.62 -23.13
CA GLU A 187 -2.14 10.12 -22.05
C GLU A 187 -2.11 9.21 -20.79
N TYR A 188 -2.56 9.73 -19.64
CA TYR A 188 -2.46 9.06 -18.34
C TYR A 188 -3.51 7.97 -18.10
N LEU A 189 -4.64 8.03 -18.80
CA LEU A 189 -5.81 7.17 -18.55
C LEU A 189 -5.51 5.66 -18.49
N PRO A 190 -4.67 5.06 -19.36
CA PRO A 190 -4.37 3.62 -19.32
C PRO A 190 -3.77 3.19 -17.99
N PHE A 191 -2.86 4.00 -17.43
CA PHE A 191 -2.24 3.76 -16.12
C PHE A 191 -3.22 3.96 -14.98
N GLN A 192 -4.10 4.96 -15.07
CA GLN A 192 -5.12 5.19 -14.05
C GLN A 192 -6.13 4.03 -14.00
N VAL A 193 -6.55 3.52 -15.17
CA VAL A 193 -7.38 2.31 -15.29
C VAL A 193 -6.64 1.09 -14.71
N GLY A 194 -5.36 0.93 -15.03
CA GLY A 194 -4.51 -0.11 -14.45
C GLY A 194 -4.47 -0.03 -12.92
N GLY A 195 -4.28 1.16 -12.37
CA GLY A 195 -4.33 1.46 -10.95
C GLY A 195 -5.66 1.11 -10.29
N LEU A 196 -6.78 1.44 -10.93
CA LEU A 196 -8.12 1.05 -10.47
C LEU A 196 -8.29 -0.47 -10.45
N LEU A 197 -7.89 -1.17 -11.52
CA LEU A 197 -7.98 -2.63 -11.60
C LEU A 197 -7.15 -3.31 -10.50
N VAL A 198 -5.94 -2.81 -10.25
CA VAL A 198 -5.08 -3.27 -9.15
C VAL A 198 -5.75 -3.04 -7.79
N SER A 199 -6.32 -1.85 -7.56
CA SER A 199 -7.03 -1.52 -6.32
C SER A 199 -8.27 -2.40 -6.08
N LEU A 200 -9.03 -2.71 -7.14
CA LEU A 200 -10.14 -3.65 -7.10
C LEU A 200 -9.66 -5.09 -6.83
N GLY A 201 -8.52 -5.49 -7.40
CA GLY A 201 -7.86 -6.77 -7.12
C GLY A 201 -7.49 -6.91 -5.64
N VAL A 202 -6.87 -5.88 -5.04
CA VAL A 202 -6.58 -5.83 -3.60
C VAL A 202 -7.86 -5.93 -2.78
N SER A 203 -8.90 -5.19 -3.17
CA SER A 203 -10.22 -5.24 -2.52
C SER A 203 -10.80 -6.66 -2.53
N ALA A 204 -10.78 -7.34 -3.67
CA ALA A 204 -11.26 -8.70 -3.82
C ALA A 204 -10.46 -9.69 -2.94
N MET A 205 -9.13 -9.57 -2.92
CA MET A 205 -8.27 -10.38 -2.07
C MET A 205 -8.56 -10.18 -0.58
N LEU A 206 -8.77 -8.93 -0.14
CA LEU A 206 -9.15 -8.61 1.23
C LEU A 206 -10.54 -9.15 1.59
N ILE A 207 -11.53 -9.04 0.70
CA ILE A 207 -12.87 -9.63 0.90
C ILE A 207 -12.76 -11.14 1.10
N VAL A 208 -12.06 -11.84 0.20
CA VAL A 208 -11.87 -13.29 0.31
C VAL A 208 -11.11 -13.65 1.57
N ALA A 209 -10.05 -12.91 1.91
CA ALA A 209 -9.23 -13.13 3.08
C ALA A 209 -10.01 -12.96 4.40
N LEU A 210 -10.86 -11.93 4.52
CA LEU A 210 -11.66 -11.72 5.71
C LEU A 210 -12.79 -12.74 5.82
N ARG A 211 -13.51 -13.03 4.72
CA ARG A 211 -14.60 -14.02 4.72
C ARG A 211 -14.14 -15.43 5.09
N ARG A 212 -12.99 -15.88 4.56
CA ARG A 212 -12.41 -17.19 4.92
C ARG A 212 -12.04 -17.32 6.40
N ARG A 213 -11.85 -16.19 7.09
CA ARG A 213 -11.52 -16.13 8.52
C ARG A 213 -12.73 -15.80 9.40
N GLY A 214 -13.95 -15.77 8.83
CA GLY A 214 -15.15 -15.36 9.54
C GLY A 214 -15.12 -13.91 10.03
N ALA A 215 -14.24 -13.07 9.46
CA ALA A 215 -14.09 -11.69 9.83
C ALA A 215 -15.03 -10.77 9.03
N ASP A 216 -15.38 -9.65 9.63
CA ASP A 216 -16.35 -8.69 9.09
C ASP A 216 -15.83 -8.00 7.82
N PRO A 217 -16.50 -8.18 6.65
CA PRO A 217 -16.03 -7.63 5.38
C PRO A 217 -16.15 -6.10 5.30
N ALA A 218 -16.85 -5.44 6.23
CA ALA A 218 -16.92 -3.98 6.25
C ALA A 218 -15.54 -3.33 6.39
N TRP A 219 -14.56 -4.02 6.98
CA TRP A 219 -13.19 -3.51 7.13
C TRP A 219 -12.48 -3.28 5.79
N VAL A 220 -12.90 -3.93 4.70
CA VAL A 220 -12.34 -3.68 3.36
C VAL A 220 -12.61 -2.26 2.89
N ALA A 221 -13.67 -1.59 3.39
CA ALA A 221 -13.91 -0.19 3.10
C ALA A 221 -12.73 0.72 3.47
N LEU A 222 -11.88 0.34 4.44
CA LEU A 222 -10.68 1.11 4.78
C LEU A 222 -9.65 1.18 3.65
N TRP A 223 -9.68 0.23 2.72
CA TRP A 223 -8.92 0.28 1.47
C TRP A 223 -9.80 0.83 0.34
N ALA A 224 -10.94 0.18 0.12
CA ALA A 224 -11.79 0.37 -1.05
C ALA A 224 -12.37 1.79 -1.18
N TRP A 225 -12.63 2.47 -0.06
CA TRP A 225 -13.18 3.83 -0.05
C TRP A 225 -12.15 4.88 0.36
N SER A 226 -10.88 4.50 0.56
CA SER A 226 -9.88 5.42 1.07
C SER A 226 -9.58 6.51 0.03
N PRO A 227 -9.76 7.81 0.35
CA PRO A 227 -9.39 8.88 -0.56
C PRO A 227 -7.89 8.85 -0.87
N PHE A 228 -7.07 8.42 0.10
CA PHE A 228 -5.65 8.19 -0.11
C PHE A 228 -5.38 7.10 -1.15
N VAL A 229 -6.03 5.93 -1.06
CA VAL A 229 -5.86 4.87 -2.07
C VAL A 229 -6.35 5.35 -3.44
N ALA A 230 -7.47 6.06 -3.49
CA ALA A 230 -8.02 6.60 -4.73
C ALA A 230 -7.03 7.57 -5.40
N THR A 231 -6.50 8.55 -4.66
CA THR A 231 -5.54 9.51 -5.19
C THR A 231 -4.23 8.85 -5.59
N GLU A 232 -3.62 8.02 -4.72
CA GLU A 232 -2.28 7.49 -4.98
C GLU A 232 -2.26 6.34 -5.99
N ALA A 233 -3.19 5.39 -5.88
CA ALA A 233 -3.20 4.22 -6.74
C ALA A 233 -3.93 4.47 -8.06
N VAL A 234 -4.92 5.36 -8.11
CA VAL A 234 -5.75 5.60 -9.31
C VAL A 234 -5.37 6.92 -9.97
N THR A 235 -5.63 8.07 -9.34
CA THR A 235 -5.39 9.38 -9.98
C THR A 235 -3.94 9.57 -10.39
N ASN A 236 -2.98 9.26 -9.51
CA ASN A 236 -1.54 9.38 -9.79
C ASN A 236 -0.90 8.07 -10.26
N SER A 237 -1.66 6.98 -10.34
CA SER A 237 -1.23 5.69 -10.89
C SER A 237 0.06 5.12 -10.29
N HIS A 238 0.38 5.39 -9.02
CA HIS A 238 1.65 4.95 -8.44
C HIS A 238 1.79 3.42 -8.51
N VAL A 239 2.87 2.98 -9.14
CA VAL A 239 3.18 1.56 -9.35
C VAL A 239 3.31 0.77 -8.05
N ASP A 240 3.50 1.46 -6.93
CA ASP A 240 3.45 0.91 -5.57
C ASP A 240 2.20 0.04 -5.35
N ALA A 241 1.05 0.40 -5.92
CA ALA A 241 -0.18 -0.38 -5.82
C ALA A 241 -0.03 -1.81 -6.37
N LEU A 242 0.71 -2.00 -7.46
CA LEU A 242 1.03 -3.33 -8.00
C LEU A 242 1.91 -4.11 -7.02
N GLY A 243 2.92 -3.45 -6.44
CA GLY A 243 3.75 -4.02 -5.37
C GLY A 243 2.92 -4.44 -4.16
N VAL A 244 1.90 -3.65 -3.78
CA VAL A 244 0.95 -3.98 -2.71
C VAL A 244 0.12 -5.22 -3.04
N LEU A 245 -0.43 -5.31 -4.25
CA LEU A 245 -1.21 -6.46 -4.70
C LEU A 245 -0.40 -7.76 -4.59
N LEU A 246 0.82 -7.73 -5.11
CA LEU A 246 1.74 -8.87 -5.09
C LEU A 246 2.21 -9.22 -3.66
N ALA A 247 2.54 -8.23 -2.84
CA ALA A 247 2.96 -8.43 -1.45
C ALA A 247 1.81 -8.98 -0.56
N LEU A 248 0.59 -8.51 -0.75
CA LEU A 248 -0.60 -9.06 -0.09
C LEU A 248 -0.83 -10.51 -0.56
N GLY A 249 -0.68 -10.78 -1.85
CA GLY A 249 -0.79 -12.13 -2.43
C GLY A 249 0.22 -13.08 -1.84
N ALA A 250 1.50 -12.68 -1.79
CA ALA A 250 2.57 -13.42 -1.14
C ALA A 250 2.22 -13.75 0.32
N SER A 251 1.76 -12.76 1.07
CA SER A 251 1.39 -12.92 2.48
C SER A 251 0.27 -13.94 2.67
N LEU A 252 -0.80 -13.86 1.86
CA LEU A 252 -1.93 -14.80 1.92
C LEU A 252 -1.57 -16.21 1.45
N LEU A 253 -0.71 -16.35 0.43
CA LEU A 253 -0.25 -17.63 -0.10
C LEU A 253 0.69 -18.34 0.89
N ILE A 254 1.66 -17.63 1.47
CA ILE A 254 2.60 -18.20 2.44
C ILE A 254 1.86 -18.62 3.70
N ALA A 255 0.95 -17.78 4.22
CA ALA A 255 0.15 -18.11 5.39
C ALA A 255 -0.82 -19.29 5.18
N SER A 256 -1.19 -19.59 3.93
CA SER A 256 -1.96 -20.79 3.56
C SER A 256 -1.09 -22.00 3.20
N GLY A 257 0.23 -21.91 3.41
CA GLY A 257 1.19 -23.01 3.18
C GLY A 257 1.70 -23.12 1.74
N ARG A 258 1.22 -22.30 0.80
CA ARG A 258 1.60 -22.28 -0.62
C ARG A 258 2.89 -21.48 -0.84
N ARG A 259 3.98 -21.95 -0.24
CA ARG A 259 5.27 -21.22 -0.14
C ARG A 259 5.92 -20.91 -1.49
N VAL A 260 5.82 -21.79 -2.48
CA VAL A 260 6.41 -21.56 -3.82
C VAL A 260 5.71 -20.38 -4.50
N TRP A 261 4.39 -20.46 -4.67
CA TRP A 261 3.59 -19.36 -5.24
C TRP A 261 3.74 -18.06 -4.45
N GLY A 262 3.81 -18.16 -3.12
CA GLY A 262 4.05 -17.02 -2.27
C GLY A 262 5.46 -16.40 -2.43
N GLY A 263 6.47 -17.24 -2.62
CA GLY A 263 7.84 -16.82 -2.94
C GLY A 263 7.92 -16.13 -4.30
N ILE A 264 7.22 -16.67 -5.32
CA ILE A 264 7.11 -16.04 -6.65
C ILE A 264 6.48 -14.66 -6.51
N ALA A 265 5.32 -14.56 -5.84
CA ALA A 265 4.64 -13.29 -5.63
C ALA A 265 5.49 -12.29 -4.84
N LEU A 266 6.27 -12.73 -3.85
CA LEU A 266 7.15 -11.84 -3.08
C LEU A 266 8.34 -11.35 -3.92
N GLY A 267 9.00 -12.23 -4.68
CA GLY A 267 10.09 -11.86 -5.58
C GLY A 267 9.62 -10.88 -6.66
N ALA A 268 8.45 -11.15 -7.23
CA ALA A 268 7.76 -10.24 -8.14
C ALA A 268 7.46 -8.89 -7.49
N ALA A 269 6.88 -8.85 -6.28
CA ALA A 269 6.59 -7.60 -5.57
C ALA A 269 7.86 -6.74 -5.38
N ILE A 270 8.97 -7.36 -4.95
CA ILE A 270 10.26 -6.68 -4.76
C ILE A 270 10.81 -6.18 -6.11
N ALA A 271 10.59 -6.94 -7.19
CA ALA A 271 10.94 -6.55 -8.55
C ALA A 271 9.95 -5.56 -9.20
N THR A 272 8.87 -5.14 -8.52
CA THR A 272 8.07 -3.96 -8.90
C THR A 272 8.64 -2.71 -8.24
N LYS A 273 8.98 -2.82 -6.96
CA LYS A 273 9.64 -1.78 -6.17
C LYS A 273 10.32 -2.47 -5.01
N LEU A 274 11.50 -2.02 -4.59
CA LEU A 274 12.25 -2.73 -3.55
C LEU A 274 11.54 -2.75 -2.19
N ILE A 275 10.66 -1.79 -1.93
CA ILE A 275 9.98 -1.55 -0.65
C ILE A 275 9.13 -2.73 -0.15
N PRO A 276 8.35 -3.43 -0.99
CA PRO A 276 7.73 -4.71 -0.66
C PRO A 276 8.60 -5.72 0.11
N VAL A 277 9.93 -5.67 0.05
CA VAL A 277 10.81 -6.53 0.87
C VAL A 277 10.52 -6.45 2.37
N ILE A 278 9.99 -5.31 2.83
CA ILE A 278 9.62 -5.07 4.24
C ILE A 278 8.60 -6.10 4.74
N VAL A 279 7.77 -6.69 3.86
CA VAL A 279 6.79 -7.70 4.28
C VAL A 279 7.39 -9.07 4.58
N ALA A 280 8.65 -9.30 4.20
CA ALA A 280 9.29 -10.61 4.19
C ALA A 280 9.60 -11.17 5.60
N PRO A 281 10.21 -10.43 6.56
CA PRO A 281 10.66 -11.05 7.81
C PRO A 281 9.57 -11.82 8.59
N PRO A 282 8.33 -11.31 8.73
CA PRO A 282 7.23 -12.07 9.35
C PRO A 282 6.82 -13.35 8.62
N LEU A 283 7.15 -13.49 7.34
CA LEU A 283 6.78 -14.63 6.49
C LEU A 283 7.82 -15.78 6.54
N LEU A 284 9.01 -15.51 7.10
CA LEU A 284 10.14 -16.43 7.11
C LEU A 284 10.20 -17.33 8.36
N THR A 285 9.07 -17.55 9.03
CA THR A 285 8.99 -18.34 10.27
C THR A 285 8.97 -19.86 10.05
N ARG A 286 8.44 -20.34 8.92
CA ARG A 286 8.29 -21.78 8.64
C ARG A 286 8.77 -22.19 7.25
N ARG A 287 9.85 -22.99 7.21
CA ARG A 287 10.57 -23.38 5.98
C ARG A 287 10.99 -22.14 5.16
N PRO A 288 11.77 -21.21 5.76
CA PRO A 288 12.12 -19.94 5.14
C PRO A 288 12.88 -20.12 3.83
N LEU A 289 13.73 -21.15 3.73
CA LEU A 289 14.57 -21.38 2.56
C LEU A 289 13.77 -21.47 1.25
N THR A 290 12.60 -22.13 1.25
CA THR A 290 11.77 -22.19 0.04
C THR A 290 11.28 -20.82 -0.39
N VAL A 291 10.83 -19.98 0.56
CA VAL A 291 10.36 -18.63 0.25
C VAL A 291 11.53 -17.78 -0.24
N ILE A 292 12.65 -17.79 0.48
CA ILE A 292 13.86 -17.01 0.15
C ILE A 292 14.38 -17.38 -1.24
N LEU A 293 14.64 -18.67 -1.50
CA LEU A 293 15.22 -19.12 -2.75
C LEU A 293 14.29 -18.86 -3.93
N VAL A 294 12.98 -19.09 -3.79
CA VAL A 294 12.03 -18.83 -4.87
C VAL A 294 11.87 -17.33 -5.11
N SER A 295 11.82 -16.49 -4.07
CA SER A 295 11.77 -15.05 -4.24
C SER A 295 13.02 -14.49 -4.91
N ILE A 296 14.21 -14.94 -4.51
CA ILE A 296 15.48 -14.57 -5.16
C ILE A 296 15.48 -15.04 -6.61
N ALA A 297 15.06 -16.28 -6.88
CA ALA A 297 15.00 -16.81 -8.24
C ALA A 297 14.03 -15.99 -9.11
N THR A 298 12.84 -15.66 -8.63
CA THR A 298 11.90 -14.81 -9.39
C THR A 298 12.45 -13.41 -9.62
N PHE A 299 13.02 -12.77 -8.60
CA PHE A 299 13.67 -11.46 -8.74
C PHE A 299 14.79 -11.51 -9.78
N ALA A 300 15.69 -12.48 -9.68
CA ALA A 300 16.80 -12.66 -10.61
C ALA A 300 16.30 -12.95 -12.04
N LEU A 301 15.31 -13.82 -12.22
CA LEU A 301 14.75 -14.12 -13.54
C LEU A 301 14.14 -12.89 -14.23
N LEU A 302 13.60 -11.95 -13.46
CA LEU A 302 13.10 -10.68 -14.00
C LEU A 302 14.22 -9.71 -14.36
N TYR A 303 15.33 -9.69 -13.60
CA TYR A 303 16.48 -8.82 -13.86
C TYR A 303 17.43 -9.34 -14.94
N VAL A 304 17.61 -10.65 -15.08
CA VAL A 304 18.60 -11.24 -15.99
C VAL A 304 18.46 -10.75 -17.43
N PRO A 305 17.26 -10.68 -18.06
CA PRO A 305 17.13 -10.16 -19.41
C PRO A 305 17.65 -8.73 -19.55
N TYR A 306 17.31 -7.85 -18.60
CA TYR A 306 17.77 -6.46 -18.61
C TYR A 306 19.28 -6.36 -18.36
N VAL A 307 19.85 -7.18 -17.47
CA VAL A 307 21.31 -7.19 -17.24
C VAL A 307 22.07 -7.68 -18.48
N VAL A 308 21.50 -8.62 -19.23
CA VAL A 308 22.11 -9.09 -20.48
C VAL A 308 22.06 -8.01 -21.57
N LEU A 309 21.01 -7.20 -21.61
CA LEU A 309 20.80 -6.15 -22.62
C LEU A 309 21.53 -4.84 -22.28
N SER A 310 21.36 -4.35 -21.05
CA SER A 310 21.80 -3.04 -20.57
C SER A 310 23.00 -3.09 -19.61
N GLY A 311 23.49 -4.29 -19.28
CA GLY A 311 24.64 -4.45 -18.38
C GLY A 311 24.41 -3.84 -16.99
N PRO A 312 25.39 -3.11 -16.41
CA PRO A 312 25.27 -2.54 -15.07
C PRO A 312 24.31 -1.35 -14.97
N GLU A 313 23.87 -0.77 -16.09
CA GLU A 313 22.96 0.39 -16.12
C GLU A 313 21.57 0.08 -15.55
N VAL A 314 21.23 -1.20 -15.41
CA VAL A 314 20.00 -1.69 -14.76
C VAL A 314 19.89 -1.28 -13.27
N VAL A 315 21.00 -0.87 -12.65
CA VAL A 315 20.97 -0.22 -11.33
C VAL A 315 20.18 1.10 -11.38
N GLY A 316 20.18 1.76 -12.54
CA GLY A 316 19.40 2.94 -12.82
C GLY A 316 19.75 4.12 -11.92
N TYR A 317 18.78 4.98 -11.66
CA TYR A 317 18.95 6.15 -10.80
C TYR A 317 18.96 5.83 -9.28
N LEU A 318 18.96 4.56 -8.88
CA LEU A 318 18.86 4.19 -7.45
C LEU A 318 19.94 4.85 -6.56
N PRO A 319 21.24 4.87 -6.91
CA PRO A 319 22.26 5.51 -6.07
C PRO A 319 22.05 7.02 -5.95
N GLY A 320 21.72 7.69 -7.06
CA GLY A 320 21.42 9.12 -7.07
C GLY A 320 20.19 9.47 -6.22
N TYR A 321 19.16 8.64 -6.30
CA TYR A 321 17.95 8.79 -5.49
C TYR A 321 18.21 8.66 -3.98
N LEU A 322 19.11 7.77 -3.55
CA LEU A 322 19.47 7.65 -2.12
C LEU A 322 20.15 8.91 -1.60
N SER A 323 21.06 9.49 -2.39
CA SER A 323 21.69 10.78 -2.08
C SER A 323 20.65 11.91 -2.04
N GLU A 324 19.82 12.04 -3.08
CA GLU A 324 18.78 13.07 -3.20
C GLU A 324 17.79 13.06 -2.02
N GLU A 325 17.44 11.87 -1.54
CA GLU A 325 16.52 11.71 -0.42
C GLU A 325 17.14 12.06 0.94
N GLY A 326 18.46 12.22 1.01
CA GLY A 326 19.20 12.58 2.23
C GLY A 326 19.52 11.38 3.11
N TYR A 327 19.77 10.20 2.52
CA TYR A 327 20.27 9.05 3.28
C TYR A 327 21.73 9.25 3.72
N ASP A 328 22.53 9.94 2.93
CA ASP A 328 23.97 10.15 3.17
C ASP A 328 24.25 11.23 4.22
N ASP A 329 23.34 12.18 4.40
CA ASP A 329 23.46 13.28 5.37
C ASP A 329 22.50 13.13 6.57
N GLY A 330 21.66 12.10 6.57
CA GLY A 330 20.68 11.82 7.62
C GLY A 330 19.47 12.77 7.64
N SER A 331 19.35 13.73 6.72
CA SER A 331 18.22 14.67 6.64
C SER A 331 16.89 13.96 6.32
N ARG A 332 16.97 12.73 5.79
CA ARG A 332 15.85 11.82 5.54
C ARG A 332 15.02 11.53 6.80
N PHE A 333 15.66 11.34 7.95
CA PHE A 333 15.03 10.78 9.15
C PHE A 333 14.36 11.88 9.99
N ALA A 334 13.15 12.31 9.62
CA ALA A 334 12.50 13.50 10.17
C ALA A 334 12.44 13.54 11.70
N LEU A 335 12.11 12.41 12.35
CA LEU A 335 12.05 12.31 13.82
C LEU A 335 13.41 12.02 14.46
N LEU A 336 14.24 11.15 13.88
CA LEU A 336 15.54 10.81 14.46
C LEU A 336 16.53 11.97 14.40
N SER A 337 16.47 12.77 13.33
CA SER A 337 17.30 13.97 13.15
C SER A 337 17.04 15.07 14.19
N LEU A 338 16.01 14.95 15.04
CA LEU A 338 15.80 15.85 16.19
C LEU A 338 16.81 15.62 17.30
N VAL A 339 17.32 14.40 17.42
CA VAL A 339 18.16 13.96 18.54
C VAL A 339 19.50 13.39 18.10
N LEU A 340 19.60 12.93 16.85
CA LEU A 340 20.79 12.32 16.27
C LEU A 340 21.17 13.05 14.98
N PRO A 341 22.31 13.75 14.92
CA PRO A 341 22.76 14.42 13.70
C PRO A 341 23.40 13.43 12.71
N GLY A 342 23.27 13.72 11.41
CA GLY A 342 24.02 13.05 10.36
C GLY A 342 23.85 11.53 10.33
N ASN A 343 24.97 10.83 10.09
CA ASN A 343 25.03 9.37 10.01
C ASN A 343 24.58 8.64 11.28
N ALA A 344 24.57 9.31 12.44
CA ALA A 344 24.05 8.69 13.66
C ALA A 344 22.54 8.38 13.54
N ALA A 345 21.77 9.22 12.82
CA ALA A 345 20.36 8.96 12.53
C ALA A 345 20.18 7.73 11.62
N LEU A 346 21.04 7.58 10.61
CA LEU A 346 21.03 6.41 9.71
C LEU A 346 21.32 5.12 10.48
N VAL A 347 22.38 5.09 11.30
CA VAL A 347 22.73 3.91 12.10
C VAL A 347 21.58 3.57 13.07
N ALA A 348 21.02 4.57 13.76
CA ALA A 348 19.88 4.35 14.65
C ALA A 348 18.65 3.82 13.89
N ALA A 349 18.36 4.36 12.71
CA ALA A 349 17.27 3.88 11.86
C ALA A 349 17.46 2.41 11.49
N LEU A 350 18.65 2.03 11.02
CA LEU A 350 18.99 0.64 10.66
C LEU A 350 18.87 -0.30 11.87
N VAL A 351 19.37 0.11 13.03
CA VAL A 351 19.26 -0.68 14.27
C VAL A 351 17.80 -0.86 14.68
N ILE A 352 16.99 0.20 14.69
CA ILE A 352 15.57 0.12 15.05
C ILE A 352 14.83 -0.80 14.09
N VAL A 353 15.03 -0.64 12.77
CA VAL A 353 14.38 -1.49 11.76
C VAL A 353 14.84 -2.94 11.89
N ALA A 354 16.13 -3.21 12.09
CA ALA A 354 16.65 -4.57 12.26
C ALA A 354 16.11 -5.25 13.53
N VAL A 355 16.05 -4.54 14.65
CA VAL A 355 15.49 -5.05 15.91
C VAL A 355 14.01 -5.36 15.74
N VAL A 356 13.23 -4.44 15.16
CA VAL A 356 11.79 -4.65 14.95
C VAL A 356 11.54 -5.76 13.93
N ALA A 357 12.33 -5.86 12.87
CA ALA A 357 12.26 -6.96 11.90
C ALA A 357 12.56 -8.31 12.56
N GLY A 358 13.61 -8.40 13.39
CA GLY A 358 13.95 -9.60 14.14
C GLY A 358 12.87 -10.01 15.13
N LEU A 359 12.29 -9.05 15.86
CA LEU A 359 11.16 -9.29 16.76
C LEU A 359 9.91 -9.75 16.00
N CYS A 360 9.61 -9.12 14.87
CA CYS A 360 8.48 -9.47 14.02
C CYS A 360 8.66 -10.85 13.40
N TRP A 361 9.87 -11.21 12.97
CA TRP A 361 10.21 -12.57 12.52
C TRP A 361 10.05 -13.58 13.65
N TRP A 362 10.61 -13.31 14.85
CA TRP A 362 10.55 -14.24 15.98
C TRP A 362 9.14 -14.45 16.54
N LYS A 363 8.31 -13.40 16.56
CA LYS A 363 6.97 -13.42 17.17
C LYS A 363 5.83 -13.65 16.19
N ALA A 364 6.06 -13.64 14.88
CA ALA A 364 4.99 -13.80 13.90
C ALA A 364 4.31 -15.17 14.01
N ASP A 365 2.98 -15.16 13.99
CA ASP A 365 2.19 -16.36 13.73
C ASP A 365 2.30 -16.70 12.23
N PRO A 366 2.83 -17.87 11.84
CA PRO A 366 2.99 -18.26 10.44
C PRO A 366 1.67 -18.32 9.67
N THR A 367 0.54 -18.49 10.35
CA THR A 367 -0.80 -18.56 9.75
C THR A 367 -1.52 -17.20 9.74
N ALA A 368 -1.00 -16.23 10.50
CA ALA A 368 -1.55 -14.89 10.66
C ALA A 368 -0.48 -13.79 10.83
N PRO A 369 0.44 -13.59 9.87
CA PRO A 369 1.60 -12.70 10.02
C PRO A 369 1.24 -11.20 9.98
N TRP A 370 0.01 -10.84 9.65
CA TRP A 370 -0.44 -9.47 9.33
C TRP A 370 -0.15 -8.44 10.42
N LEU A 371 -0.20 -8.81 11.70
CA LEU A 371 0.13 -7.88 12.78
C LEU A 371 1.62 -7.53 12.82
N ALA A 372 2.48 -8.53 12.64
CA ALA A 372 3.91 -8.32 12.56
C ALA A 372 4.28 -7.52 11.31
N GLN A 373 3.61 -7.78 10.18
CA GLN A 373 3.76 -7.00 8.95
C GLN A 373 3.30 -5.55 9.13
N LEU A 374 2.13 -5.31 9.72
CA LEU A 374 1.63 -3.97 10.04
C LEU A 374 2.64 -3.17 10.87
N VAL A 375 3.14 -3.78 11.95
CA VAL A 375 4.10 -3.13 12.86
C VAL A 375 5.40 -2.82 12.15
N LEU A 376 5.96 -3.78 11.40
CA LEU A 376 7.21 -3.58 10.70
C LEU A 376 7.09 -2.52 9.60
N ILE A 377 6.07 -2.59 8.75
CA ILE A 377 5.83 -1.60 7.68
C ILE A 377 5.65 -0.21 8.28
N GLY A 378 4.77 -0.06 9.27
CA GLY A 378 4.53 1.26 9.85
C GLY A 378 5.72 1.80 10.65
N THR A 379 6.52 0.93 11.28
CA THR A 379 7.79 1.33 11.90
C THR A 379 8.76 1.85 10.85
N VAL A 380 8.94 1.14 9.74
CA VAL A 380 9.83 1.58 8.65
C VAL A 380 9.37 2.93 8.08
N LEU A 381 8.07 3.12 7.86
CA LEU A 381 7.52 4.39 7.36
C LEU A 381 7.74 5.55 8.34
N VAL A 382 7.61 5.33 9.65
CA VAL A 382 7.88 6.37 10.66
C VAL A 382 9.37 6.65 10.77
N VAL A 383 10.20 5.60 10.85
CA VAL A 383 11.64 5.72 11.05
C VAL A 383 12.31 6.35 9.84
N LEU A 384 12.06 5.83 8.63
CA LEU A 384 12.63 6.36 7.39
C LEU A 384 11.96 7.65 6.93
N SER A 385 10.75 7.95 7.43
CA SER A 385 10.04 9.22 7.20
C SER A 385 9.99 9.63 5.70
N PRO A 386 9.42 8.81 4.81
CA PRO A 386 9.47 9.11 3.40
C PRO A 386 8.81 10.44 3.04
N ARG A 387 9.38 11.17 2.08
CA ARG A 387 8.84 12.44 1.59
C ARG A 387 7.48 12.26 0.90
N TYR A 388 7.26 11.08 0.35
CA TYR A 388 6.11 10.77 -0.48
C TYR A 388 5.13 9.81 0.20
N SER A 389 3.84 10.04 -0.01
CA SER A 389 2.75 9.35 0.69
C SER A 389 2.41 7.98 0.13
N TRP A 390 2.59 7.74 -1.17
CA TRP A 390 2.27 6.47 -1.83
C TRP A 390 2.96 5.25 -1.23
N TYR A 391 4.12 5.40 -0.60
CA TYR A 391 4.77 4.30 0.14
C TYR A 391 3.91 3.72 1.26
N ALA A 392 2.96 4.50 1.79
CA ALA A 392 2.01 4.06 2.80
C ALA A 392 0.91 3.15 2.24
N LEU A 393 0.76 3.02 0.91
CA LEU A 393 -0.17 2.06 0.29
C LEU A 393 0.08 0.64 0.80
N LEU A 394 1.36 0.26 0.98
CA LEU A 394 1.74 -1.07 1.48
C LEU A 394 1.18 -1.37 2.88
N LEU A 395 0.96 -0.34 3.71
CA LEU A 395 0.46 -0.50 5.07
C LEU A 395 -1.04 -0.84 5.11
N VAL A 396 -1.84 -0.25 4.22
CA VAL A 396 -3.32 -0.21 4.32
C VAL A 396 -3.98 -1.60 4.30
N PRO A 397 -3.58 -2.57 3.45
CA PRO A 397 -4.15 -3.92 3.51
C PRO A 397 -3.94 -4.60 4.86
N PHE A 398 -2.81 -4.35 5.52
CA PHE A 398 -2.54 -4.92 6.84
C PHE A 398 -3.31 -4.20 7.95
N ILE A 399 -3.67 -2.92 7.77
CA ILE A 399 -4.65 -2.21 8.62
C ILE A 399 -6.00 -2.94 8.56
N VAL A 400 -6.44 -3.30 7.35
CA VAL A 400 -7.70 -4.02 7.09
C VAL A 400 -7.67 -5.40 7.75
N LEU A 401 -6.63 -6.21 7.49
CA LEU A 401 -6.50 -7.58 8.02
C LEU A 401 -6.42 -7.62 9.56
N THR A 402 -5.79 -6.62 10.17
CA THR A 402 -5.65 -6.54 11.64
C THR A 402 -6.79 -5.78 12.31
N ARG A 403 -7.61 -5.03 11.54
CA ARG A 403 -8.70 -4.18 12.02
C ARG A 403 -8.22 -3.07 12.97
N ARG A 404 -7.06 -2.50 12.66
CA ARG A 404 -6.34 -1.49 13.46
C ARG A 404 -6.33 -0.13 12.79
N TRP A 405 -7.51 0.48 12.68
CA TRP A 405 -7.71 1.77 12.01
C TRP A 405 -6.78 2.88 12.51
N GLU A 406 -6.27 2.81 13.74
CA GLU A 406 -5.34 3.80 14.30
C GLU A 406 -4.07 4.00 13.46
N TRP A 407 -3.67 2.99 12.68
CA TRP A 407 -2.51 3.06 11.78
C TRP A 407 -2.75 3.90 10.51
N LEU A 408 -4.00 4.27 10.21
CA LEU A 408 -4.30 5.23 9.12
C LEU A 408 -3.74 6.62 9.39
N ALA A 409 -3.35 6.91 10.64
CA ALA A 409 -2.65 8.14 10.98
C ALA A 409 -1.31 8.28 10.26
N ILE A 410 -0.64 7.17 9.89
CA ILE A 410 0.64 7.21 9.17
C ILE A 410 0.45 7.67 7.70
N PRO A 411 -0.42 7.05 6.88
CA PRO A 411 -0.75 7.57 5.55
C PRO A 411 -1.19 9.05 5.61
N LEU A 412 -2.05 9.42 6.56
CA LEU A 412 -2.49 10.81 6.71
C LEU A 412 -1.32 11.77 7.01
N ALA A 413 -0.37 11.37 7.86
CA ALA A 413 0.80 12.17 8.17
C ALA A 413 1.72 12.34 6.96
N LEU A 414 1.90 11.28 6.16
CA LEU A 414 2.70 11.34 4.93
C LEU A 414 1.99 12.17 3.85
N THR A 415 0.66 12.11 3.74
CA THR A 415 -0.11 13.00 2.86
C THR A 415 0.04 14.46 3.28
N ALA A 416 0.02 14.77 4.58
CA ALA A 416 0.25 16.13 5.07
C ALA A 416 1.64 16.67 4.68
N ARG A 417 2.67 15.81 4.74
CA ARG A 417 4.02 16.13 4.27
C ARG A 417 4.09 16.33 2.76
N LEU A 418 3.39 15.52 1.97
CA LEU A 418 3.32 15.70 0.51
C LEU A 418 2.70 17.06 0.15
N LEU A 419 1.55 17.38 0.74
CA LEU A 419 0.79 18.59 0.42
C LEU A 419 1.46 19.86 0.93
N VAL A 420 2.12 19.81 2.10
CA VAL A 420 2.86 20.93 2.66
C VAL A 420 4.30 20.48 2.87
N PRO A 421 5.20 20.71 1.88
CA PRO A 421 6.53 20.14 1.88
C PRO A 421 7.49 20.86 2.86
N SER A 422 7.20 20.77 4.16
CA SER A 422 8.02 21.25 5.26
C SER A 422 8.47 20.13 6.20
N LEU A 423 9.72 20.20 6.65
CA LEU A 423 10.26 19.30 7.68
C LEU A 423 9.52 19.46 9.02
N ALA A 424 9.09 20.68 9.36
CA ALA A 424 8.31 20.93 10.58
C ALA A 424 6.95 20.22 10.52
N VAL A 425 6.25 20.31 9.39
CA VAL A 425 4.98 19.59 9.17
C VAL A 425 5.19 18.09 9.25
N SER A 426 6.24 17.55 8.61
CA SER A 426 6.60 16.13 8.70
C SER A 426 6.77 15.66 10.15
N ARG A 427 7.55 16.39 10.94
CA ARG A 427 7.83 16.07 12.35
C ARG A 427 6.57 16.06 13.20
N VAL A 428 5.75 17.10 13.10
CA VAL A 428 4.50 17.21 13.86
C VAL A 428 3.53 16.11 13.45
N ALA A 429 3.31 15.92 12.15
CA ALA A 429 2.35 14.95 11.64
C ALA A 429 2.75 13.50 12.01
N LEU A 430 4.04 13.14 11.85
CA LEU A 430 4.53 11.81 12.22
C LEU A 430 4.51 11.59 13.74
N ALA A 431 4.86 12.59 14.55
CA ALA A 431 4.77 12.49 16.00
C ALA A 431 3.31 12.27 16.46
N LEU A 432 2.36 13.00 15.89
CA LEU A 432 0.93 12.79 16.15
C LEU A 432 0.48 11.39 15.70
N ALA A 433 0.94 10.90 14.55
CA ALA A 433 0.62 9.54 14.09
C ALA A 433 1.13 8.47 15.06
N VAL A 434 2.36 8.62 15.59
CA VAL A 434 2.91 7.73 16.62
C VAL A 434 2.05 7.77 17.88
N VAL A 435 1.65 8.95 18.36
CA VAL A 435 0.78 9.09 19.53
C VAL A 435 -0.55 8.37 19.32
N VAL A 436 -1.20 8.55 18.16
CA VAL A 436 -2.47 7.86 17.83
C VAL A 436 -2.30 6.35 17.82
N VAL A 437 -1.24 5.83 17.20
CA VAL A 437 -0.95 4.39 17.14
C VAL A 437 -0.70 3.82 18.55
N VAL A 438 0.11 4.50 19.37
CA VAL A 438 0.42 4.07 20.75
C VAL A 438 -0.82 4.13 21.64
N ALA A 439 -1.62 5.19 21.55
CA ALA A 439 -2.88 5.32 22.28
C ALA A 439 -3.88 4.22 21.88
N GLY A 440 -4.02 3.95 20.58
CA GLY A 440 -4.86 2.86 20.06
C GLY A 440 -4.40 1.48 20.57
N TRP A 441 -3.09 1.22 20.56
CA TRP A 441 -2.53 0.00 21.14
C TRP A 441 -2.84 -0.13 22.63
N TRP A 442 -2.64 0.94 23.41
CA TRP A 442 -2.87 0.95 24.84
C TRP A 442 -4.34 0.71 25.21
N LEU A 443 -5.27 1.37 24.51
CA LEU A 443 -6.71 1.18 24.71
C LEU A 443 -7.15 -0.26 24.43
N ARG A 444 -6.60 -0.88 23.37
CA ARG A 444 -6.88 -2.29 23.05
C ARG A 444 -6.33 -3.24 24.12
N ARG A 445 -5.11 -2.97 24.61
CA ARG A 445 -4.51 -3.76 25.69
C ARG A 445 -5.35 -3.68 26.96
N ARG A 446 -5.83 -2.49 27.35
CA ARG A 446 -6.72 -2.31 28.50
C ARG A 446 -8.02 -3.08 28.38
N ARG A 447 -8.70 -3.01 27.23
CA ARG A 447 -9.94 -3.77 26.98
C ARG A 447 -9.72 -5.28 27.11
N GLY A 448 -8.64 -5.81 26.54
CA GLY A 448 -8.32 -7.23 26.64
C GLY A 448 -8.00 -7.70 28.07
N LEU A 449 -7.44 -6.83 28.92
CA LEU A 449 -7.23 -7.14 30.34
C LEU A 449 -8.55 -7.14 31.11
N LEU A 450 -9.45 -6.19 30.84
CA LEU A 450 -10.76 -6.12 31.47
C LEU A 450 -11.62 -7.35 31.13
N GLU A 451 -11.66 -7.76 29.86
CA GLU A 451 -12.37 -8.97 29.40
C GLU A 451 -11.83 -10.27 30.05
N ARG A 452 -10.52 -10.34 30.30
CA ARG A 452 -9.91 -11.46 31.05
C ARG A 452 -10.27 -11.43 32.54
N SER A 453 -10.35 -10.25 33.15
CA SER A 453 -10.72 -10.12 34.56
C SER A 453 -12.19 -10.47 34.81
N THR A 454 -13.10 -10.12 33.90
CA THR A 454 -14.53 -10.45 34.00
C THR A 454 -14.80 -11.94 33.76
N SER A 455 -14.05 -12.57 32.84
CA SER A 455 -14.16 -14.03 32.61
C SER A 455 -13.62 -14.88 33.76
N LEU A 456 -12.62 -14.39 34.51
CA LEU A 456 -12.12 -15.07 35.72
C LEU A 456 -12.98 -14.79 36.96
N GLY A 457 -13.69 -13.65 37.03
CA GLY A 457 -14.57 -13.29 38.15
C GLY A 457 -16.00 -13.88 38.09
N GLY A 458 -16.45 -14.38 36.94
CA GLY A 458 -17.79 -14.96 36.75
C GLY A 458 -17.92 -16.44 37.14
N GLY A 459 -16.87 -17.06 37.69
CA GLY A 459 -16.78 -18.49 37.96
C GLY A 459 -17.11 -18.93 39.40
N VAL A 460 -17.98 -18.21 40.12
CA VAL A 460 -18.56 -18.70 41.38
C VAL A 460 -20.08 -18.70 41.25
N ALA A 461 -20.62 -19.80 40.73
CA ALA A 461 -22.04 -20.10 40.93
C ALA A 461 -22.25 -20.39 42.43
N PRO A 462 -23.29 -19.85 43.08
CA PRO A 462 -23.62 -20.26 44.43
C PRO A 462 -24.05 -21.72 44.38
N VAL A 463 -23.29 -22.60 45.02
CA VAL A 463 -23.69 -23.98 45.29
C VAL A 463 -24.93 -23.91 46.18
N THR A 464 -26.10 -24.16 45.60
CA THR A 464 -27.31 -24.46 46.37
C THR A 464 -27.12 -25.84 47.00
N PRO A 465 -27.27 -26.00 48.33
CA PRO A 465 -27.17 -27.30 48.96
C PRO A 465 -28.40 -28.13 48.57
N ALA A 466 -28.17 -29.27 47.93
CA ALA A 466 -29.20 -30.25 47.63
C ALA A 466 -29.76 -30.82 48.94
N ALA A 467 -31.09 -30.73 49.08
CA ALA A 467 -31.83 -31.36 50.16
C ALA A 467 -31.77 -32.89 50.03
N VAL A 468 -31.29 -33.55 51.08
CA VAL A 468 -31.33 -35.01 51.22
C VAL A 468 -32.76 -35.39 51.62
N SER A 469 -33.53 -35.96 50.70
CA SER A 469 -34.76 -36.68 51.02
C SER A 469 -34.46 -38.19 51.04
N GLY A 470 -34.43 -38.76 52.24
CA GLY A 470 -34.40 -40.21 52.43
C GLY A 470 -35.78 -40.82 52.23
N THR A 471 -35.87 -41.89 51.45
CA THR A 471 -36.97 -42.87 51.53
C THR A 471 -36.42 -44.28 51.37
N SER A 472 -37.02 -45.15 52.18
CA SER A 472 -36.67 -46.53 52.51
C SER A 472 -36.70 -47.50 51.35
N GLY A 473 -35.81 -48.50 51.41
CA GLY A 473 -35.85 -49.68 50.55
C GLY A 473 -36.92 -50.70 50.91
N ALA A 474 -37.35 -51.47 49.91
CA ALA A 474 -37.87 -52.82 50.05
C ALA A 474 -37.77 -53.59 48.72
N ALA A 475 -37.33 -54.85 48.84
CA ALA A 475 -37.58 -56.02 47.98
C ALA A 475 -36.87 -56.19 46.59
N LYS A 476 -35.92 -57.15 46.60
CA LYS A 476 -35.36 -58.03 45.55
C LYS A 476 -36.45 -58.96 44.91
N PRO A 477 -36.11 -59.91 43.99
CA PRO A 477 -35.08 -59.96 42.93
C PRO A 477 -35.60 -60.57 41.60
N GLY A 478 -34.77 -60.58 40.53
CA GLY A 478 -34.95 -61.58 39.46
C GLY A 478 -34.12 -61.38 38.20
N GLY A 479 -33.26 -62.35 37.88
CA GLY A 479 -32.96 -62.74 36.50
C GLY A 479 -31.63 -62.30 35.90
N GLY A 480 -30.52 -62.94 36.30
CA GLY A 480 -29.29 -62.98 35.52
C GLY A 480 -29.12 -64.34 34.82
N ARG A 481 -28.97 -64.31 33.49
CA ARG A 481 -28.36 -65.34 32.62
C ARG A 481 -27.61 -64.56 31.55
N ALA A 482 -26.28 -64.47 31.61
CA ALA A 482 -25.29 -65.44 31.14
C ALA A 482 -25.18 -65.51 29.61
N ASP A 483 -23.98 -65.13 29.16
CA ASP A 483 -23.12 -65.86 28.22
C ASP A 483 -22.94 -65.42 26.75
N ARG A 484 -21.64 -65.39 26.39
CA ARG A 484 -20.98 -65.53 25.05
C ARG A 484 -20.98 -64.32 24.12
N ALA A 485 -19.97 -64.07 23.29
CA ALA A 485 -18.61 -64.58 23.03
C ALA A 485 -17.96 -63.51 22.11
N ASP A 486 -16.71 -63.08 22.35
CA ASP A 486 -15.46 -63.54 21.72
C ASP A 486 -15.25 -63.18 20.23
N ARG A 487 -14.10 -62.51 19.97
CA ARG A 487 -13.31 -62.39 18.70
C ARG A 487 -13.94 -61.66 17.50
N ALA A 488 -13.22 -61.13 16.52
CA ALA A 488 -11.83 -60.70 16.27
C ALA A 488 -11.85 -60.15 14.81
N ASP A 489 -10.94 -59.24 14.50
CA ASP A 489 -10.36 -58.90 13.18
C ASP A 489 -11.16 -59.11 11.88
N ARG A 490 -11.28 -58.03 11.08
CA ARG A 490 -10.62 -57.89 9.76
C ARG A 490 -10.98 -56.58 9.03
N ALA A 491 -9.98 -56.11 8.28
CA ALA A 491 -9.94 -55.09 7.21
C ALA A 491 -9.73 -53.63 7.63
#